data_AF-A0A7X8A8U9-F1
#
_entry.id   AF-A0A7X8A8U9-F1
#
_cell.length_a   1.000
_cell.length_b   1.000
_cell.length_c   1.000
_cell.angle_alpha   90.00
_cell.angle_beta   90.00
_cell.angle_gamma   90.00
#
_symmetry.space_group_name_H-M   'P 1'
#
loop_
_entity.id
_entity.type
_entity.pdbx_description
1 polymer ?
#
loop_
_entity_poly.entity_id
_entity_poly.type
_entity_poly.pdbx_seq_one_letter_code
_entity_poly.pdbx_strand_id
1 'polypeptide(L)'
;IAFAGSDDAFPVLQGIKGIQRGLDFSWFVSMGYRHALIVLLPLADEEAVKGYLYRIEQWLKEQHGVSLEQAGVAVRFALLGESAPETYLSYLFRQGGLT
;
A
#
# COMPACT_ATOMS: atom_id res chain seq x y z
N ILE A 1 -0.05 -1.10 3.28
CA ILE A 1 0.00 -2.21 2.31
C ILE A 1 -1.08 -1.98 1.27
N ALA A 2 -0.69 -1.88 0.01
CA ALA A 2 -1.59 -1.85 -1.13
C ALA A 2 -1.66 -3.25 -1.75
N PHE A 3 -2.86 -3.75 -2.01
CA PHE A 3 -3.14 -5.07 -2.54
C PHE A 3 -3.77 -4.94 -3.92
N ALA A 4 -3.23 -5.67 -4.90
CA ALA A 4 -3.84 -5.80 -6.21
C ALA A 4 -5.01 -6.82 -6.14
N GLY A 5 -6.18 -6.43 -6.64
CA GLY A 5 -7.35 -7.29 -6.75
C GLY A 5 -7.27 -8.29 -7.91
N SER A 6 -6.39 -8.04 -8.88
CA SER A 6 -6.07 -8.91 -10.02
C SER A 6 -4.66 -8.60 -10.54
N ASP A 7 -4.14 -9.41 -11.46
CA ASP A 7 -2.85 -9.17 -12.11
C ASP A 7 -2.81 -7.84 -12.89
N ASP A 8 -3.95 -7.37 -13.41
CA ASP A 8 -4.08 -6.09 -14.11
C ASP A 8 -3.81 -4.87 -13.20
N ALA A 9 -3.98 -5.03 -11.89
CA ALA A 9 -3.69 -3.99 -10.90
C ALA A 9 -2.20 -3.98 -10.47
N PHE A 10 -1.40 -4.96 -10.89
CA PHE A 10 0.02 -5.05 -10.54
C PHE A 10 0.86 -3.86 -11.05
N PRO A 11 0.71 -3.36 -12.29
CA PRO A 11 1.42 -2.17 -12.76
C PRO A 11 1.12 -0.92 -11.93
N VAL A 12 -0.09 -0.81 -11.37
CA VAL A 12 -0.46 0.30 -10.48
C VAL A 12 0.36 0.24 -9.19
N LEU A 13 0.56 -0.94 -8.61
CA LEU A 13 1.45 -1.09 -7.44
C LEU A 13 2.89 -0.71 -7.76
N GLN A 14 3.38 -0.98 -8.97
CA GLN A 14 4.71 -0.55 -9.43
C GLN A 14 4.83 0.97 -9.49
N GLY A 15 3.81 1.66 -10.01
CA GLY A 15 3.77 3.11 -10.02
C GLY A 15 3.72 3.71 -8.61
N ILE A 16 2.91 3.14 -7.70
CA ILE A 16 2.83 3.59 -6.30
C ILE A 16 4.19 3.51 -5.59
N LYS A 17 5.00 2.48 -5.88
CA LYS A 17 6.35 2.37 -5.31
C LYS A 17 7.22 3.58 -5.67
N GLY A 18 7.05 4.14 -6.86
CA GLY A 18 7.79 5.32 -7.32
C GLY A 18 7.44 6.62 -6.59
N ILE A 19 6.33 6.67 -5.83
CA ILE A 19 5.85 7.86 -5.10
C ILE A 19 6.56 8.03 -3.73
N GLN A 20 7.35 7.03 -3.32
CA GLN A 20 8.06 7.03 -2.03
C GLN A 20 9.07 8.17 -1.92
N ARG A 21 9.26 8.69 -0.71
CA ARG A 21 10.15 9.83 -0.44
C ARG A 21 11.02 9.58 0.78
N GLY A 22 12.22 10.16 0.75
CA GLY A 22 13.08 10.27 1.94
C GLY A 22 13.43 8.91 2.54
N LEU A 23 12.85 8.61 3.70
CA LEU A 23 13.15 7.44 4.52
C LEU A 23 12.16 6.28 4.31
N ASP A 24 11.20 6.41 3.38
CA ASP A 24 10.21 5.36 3.14
C ASP A 24 10.89 4.06 2.66
N PHE A 25 10.49 2.93 3.24
CA PHE A 25 10.93 1.60 2.80
C PHE A 25 9.78 0.86 2.13
N SER A 26 10.11 0.04 1.14
CA SER A 26 9.10 -0.79 0.50
C SER A 26 9.53 -2.13 -0.02
N TRP A 27 8.56 -3.03 -0.03
CA TRP A 27 8.73 -4.42 -0.42
C TRP A 27 7.57 -4.83 -1.31
N PHE A 28 7.90 -5.44 -2.44
CA PHE A 28 6.93 -6.22 -3.19
C PHE A 28 6.82 -7.59 -2.58
N VAL A 29 5.59 -8.02 -2.37
CA VAL A 29 5.27 -9.36 -1.91
C VAL A 29 4.33 -9.99 -2.93
N SER A 30 4.65 -11.19 -3.37
CA SER A 30 3.81 -12.01 -4.23
C SER A 30 3.53 -13.33 -3.52
N MET A 31 2.26 -13.69 -3.42
CA MET A 31 1.80 -14.96 -2.86
C MET A 31 0.88 -15.61 -3.90
N GLY A 32 1.49 -16.32 -4.85
CA GLY A 32 0.79 -16.78 -6.06
C GLY A 32 0.32 -15.60 -6.91
N TYR A 33 -0.94 -15.63 -7.35
CA TYR A 33 -1.59 -14.58 -8.15
C TYR A 33 -1.99 -13.32 -7.37
N ARG A 34 -1.53 -13.20 -6.12
CA ARG A 34 -1.82 -12.03 -5.29
C ARG A 34 -0.57 -11.22 -5.10
N HIS A 35 -0.66 -9.95 -5.50
CA HIS A 35 0.44 -9.01 -5.41
C HIS A 35 0.13 -7.93 -4.39
N ALA A 36 1.13 -7.60 -3.58
CA ALA A 36 1.04 -6.53 -2.60
C ALA A 36 2.30 -5.67 -2.60
N LEU A 37 2.12 -4.38 -2.34
CA LEU A 37 3.19 -3.44 -2.02
C LEU A 37 3.07 -3.06 -0.54
N ILE A 38 4.08 -3.42 0.23
CA ILE A 38 4.23 -2.97 1.61
C ILE A 38 5.05 -1.68 1.59
N VAL A 39 4.56 -0.67 2.29
CA VAL A 39 5.27 0.60 2.48
C VAL A 39 5.31 0.89 3.97
N LEU A 40 6.52 1.05 4.49
CA LEU A 40 6.77 1.53 5.84
C LEU A 40 7.11 3.02 5.75
N LEU A 41 6.35 3.84 6.46
CA LEU A 41 6.59 5.28 6.60
C LEU A 41 7.19 5.51 7.99
N PRO A 42 8.51 5.69 8.12
CA PRO A 42 9.11 5.91 9.43
C PRO A 42 8.67 7.24 10.03
N LEU A 43 8.51 7.28 11.35
CA LEU A 43 8.15 8.49 12.11
C LEU A 43 6.83 9.14 11.64
N ALA A 44 5.96 8.35 11.02
CA ALA A 44 4.67 8.81 10.52
C ALA A 44 3.58 8.67 11.57
N ASP A 45 2.75 9.70 11.67
CA ASP A 45 1.48 9.70 12.37
C ASP A 45 0.31 9.51 11.37
N GLU A 46 -0.92 9.64 11.86
CA GLU A 46 -2.11 9.53 11.02
C GLU A 46 -2.16 10.56 9.89
N GLU A 47 -1.71 11.79 10.16
CA GLU A 47 -1.73 12.87 9.17
C GLU A 47 -0.72 12.60 8.05
N ALA A 48 0.46 12.10 8.39
CA ALA A 48 1.44 11.65 7.40
C ALA A 48 0.88 10.52 6.51
N VAL A 49 0.15 9.56 7.09
CA VAL A 49 -0.52 8.50 6.33
C VAL A 49 -1.61 9.07 5.40
N LYS A 50 -2.47 9.96 5.90
CA LYS A 50 -3.50 10.63 5.07
C LYS A 50 -2.87 11.38 3.90
N GLY A 51 -1.80 12.14 4.16
CA GLY A 51 -1.05 12.84 3.12
C GLY A 51 -0.42 11.91 2.10
N TYR A 52 0.07 10.74 2.52
CA TYR A 52 0.58 9.70 1.62
C TYR A 52 -0.51 9.12 0.71
N LEU A 53 -1.66 8.74 1.29
CA LEU A 53 -2.82 8.23 0.53
C LEU A 53 -3.32 9.27 -0.48
N TYR A 54 -3.40 10.53 -0.06
CA TYR A 54 -3.80 11.63 -0.95
C TYR A 54 -2.87 11.74 -2.17
N ARG A 55 -1.55 11.65 -1.97
CA ARG A 55 -0.58 11.69 -3.09
C ARG A 55 -0.73 10.51 -4.05
N ILE A 56 -0.99 9.31 -3.53
CA ILE A 56 -1.26 8.15 -4.37
C ILE A 56 -2.51 8.39 -5.22
N GLU A 57 -3.60 8.85 -4.60
CA GLU A 57 -4.85 9.11 -5.31
C GLU A 57 -4.69 10.20 -6.37
N GLN A 58 -3.98 11.30 -6.07
CA GLN A 58 -3.71 12.33 -7.07
C GLN A 58 -2.85 11.80 -8.22
N TRP A 59 -1.78 11.07 -7.93
CA TRP A 59 -0.94 10.47 -8.96
C TRP A 59 -1.75 9.53 -9.87
N LEU A 60 -2.60 8.66 -9.30
CA LEU A 60 -3.40 7.71 -10.07
C LEU A 60 -4.44 8.43 -10.94
N LYS A 61 -5.08 9.46 -10.39
CA LYS A 61 -6.01 10.31 -11.13
C LYS A 61 -5.32 11.05 -12.28
N GLU A 62 -4.11 11.57 -12.06
CA GLU A 62 -3.34 12.28 -13.09
C GLU A 62 -2.83 11.36 -14.20
N GLN A 63 -2.32 10.17 -13.85
CA GLN A 63 -1.72 9.25 -14.83
C GLN A 63 -2.76 8.39 -15.56
N HIS A 64 -3.85 8.04 -14.89
CA HIS A 64 -4.79 7.03 -15.36
C HIS A 64 -6.26 7.46 -15.32
N GLY A 65 -6.59 8.62 -14.73
CA GLY A 65 -7.97 9.12 -14.65
C GLY A 65 -8.89 8.30 -13.74
N VAL A 66 -8.35 7.43 -12.90
CA VAL A 66 -9.11 6.49 -12.04
C VAL A 66 -8.74 6.65 -10.56
N SER A 67 -9.62 6.21 -9.67
CA SER A 67 -9.34 6.06 -8.23
C SER A 67 -8.65 4.72 -7.92
N LEU A 68 -8.13 4.56 -6.69
CA LEU A 68 -7.56 3.29 -6.24
C LEU A 68 -8.56 2.13 -6.35
N GLU A 69 -9.81 2.36 -5.97
CA GLU A 69 -10.88 1.36 -6.05
C GLU A 69 -11.14 0.94 -7.50
N GLN A 70 -11.24 1.90 -8.42
CA GLN A 70 -11.44 1.63 -9.85
C GLN A 70 -10.25 0.92 -10.49
N ALA A 71 -9.04 1.20 -10.01
CA ALA A 71 -7.81 0.49 -10.39
C ALA A 71 -7.69 -0.91 -9.77
N GLY A 72 -8.68 -1.35 -8.98
CA GLY A 72 -8.65 -2.66 -8.31
C GLY A 72 -7.59 -2.74 -7.22
N VAL A 73 -7.21 -1.62 -6.60
CA VAL A 73 -6.21 -1.55 -5.52
C VAL A 73 -6.88 -1.28 -4.19
N ALA A 74 -6.73 -2.20 -3.24
CA ALA A 74 -7.18 -2.01 -1.86
C ALA A 74 -6.00 -1.60 -0.97
N VAL A 75 -6.16 -0.57 -0.15
CA VAL A 75 -5.11 -0.14 0.79
C VAL A 75 -5.53 -0.46 2.23
N ARG A 76 -4.60 -1.01 3.02
CA ARG A 76 -4.73 -1.20 4.48
C ARG A 76 -3.48 -0.65 5.15
N PHE A 77 -3.64 0.00 6.31
CA PHE A 77 -2.53 0.52 7.09
C PHE A 77 -2.76 0.29 8.57
N ALA A 78 -1.68 0.33 9.34
CA ALA A 78 -1.70 0.34 10.79
C ALA A 78 -0.60 1.31 11.25
N LEU A 79 -0.86 2.04 12.33
CA LEU A 79 0.18 2.79 13.02
C LEU A 79 0.97 1.82 13.89
N LEU A 80 2.29 1.89 13.80
CA LEU A 80 3.17 1.05 14.60
C LEU A 80 3.32 1.65 15.99
N GLY A 81 3.12 0.82 17.01
CA GLY A 81 3.31 1.13 18.42
C GLY A 81 4.21 0.07 19.06
N GLU A 82 3.89 -0.34 20.29
CA GLU A 82 4.74 -1.24 21.07
C GLU A 82 4.54 -2.73 20.77
N SER A 83 3.57 -3.10 19.93
CA SER A 83 3.37 -4.51 19.58
C SER A 83 4.50 -5.02 18.68
N ALA A 84 4.71 -6.33 18.69
CA ALA A 84 5.70 -6.95 17.82
C ALA A 84 5.34 -6.74 16.33
N PRO A 85 6.31 -6.46 15.43
CA PRO A 85 6.06 -6.15 14.01
C PRO A 85 5.21 -7.20 13.27
N GLU A 86 5.41 -8.47 13.58
CA GLU A 86 4.69 -9.61 13.02
C GLU A 86 3.18 -9.56 13.32
N THR A 87 2.77 -8.98 14.44
CA THR A 87 1.37 -8.79 14.81
C THR A 87 0.68 -7.84 13.82
N TYR A 88 1.34 -6.73 13.49
CA TYR A 88 0.83 -5.76 12.52
C TYR A 88 0.76 -6.35 11.11
N LEU A 89 1.82 -7.05 10.68
CA LEU A 89 1.85 -7.68 9.36
C LEU A 89 0.77 -8.76 9.22
N SER A 90 0.62 -9.63 10.22
CA SER A 90 -0.42 -10.67 10.24
C SER A 90 -1.82 -10.07 10.17
N TYR A 91 -2.06 -9.00 10.94
CA TYR A 91 -3.33 -8.27 10.89
C TYR A 91 -3.60 -7.69 9.50
N LEU A 92 -2.63 -6.99 8.91
CA LEU A 92 -2.80 -6.34 7.61
C LEU A 92 -2.94 -7.34 6.46
N PHE A 93 -2.20 -8.45 6.48
CA PHE A 93 -2.33 -9.52 5.49
C PHE A 93 -3.71 -10.18 5.56
N ARG A 94 -4.19 -10.51 6.77
CA ARG A 94 -5.54 -11.06 6.96
C ARG A 94 -6.62 -10.14 6.41
N GLN A 95 -6.49 -8.82 6.59
CA GLN A 95 -7.43 -7.83 6.04
C GLN A 95 -7.34 -7.66 4.52
N GLY A 96 -6.17 -7.91 3.93
CA GLY A 96 -5.95 -7.95 2.49
C GLY A 96 -6.25 -9.31 1.84
N GLY A 97 -6.75 -10.26 2.63
CA GLY A 97 -7.04 -11.62 2.19
C GLY A 97 -5.80 -12.49 1.94
N LEU A 98 -4.60 -12.02 2.25
CA LEU A 98 -3.38 -12.83 2.23
C LEU A 98 -3.35 -13.65 3.55
N THR A 99 -3.43 -14.96 3.45
CA THR A 99 -3.38 -15.90 4.58
C THR A 99 -2.26 -16.89 4.39
#